data_AF-A0A3S4KKA7-F1
#
_entry.id   AF-A0A3S4KKA7-F1
#
_cell.length_a   1.000
_cell.length_b   1.000
_cell.length_c   1.000
_cell.angle_alpha   90.00
_cell.angle_beta   90.00
_cell.angle_gamma   90.00
#
_symmetry.space_group_name_H-M   'P 1'
#
loop_
_entity.id
_entity.type
_entity.pdbx_description
1 polymer ?
#
loop_
_entity_poly.entity_id
_entity_poly.type
_entity_poly.pdbx_seq_one_letter_code
_entity_poly.pdbx_strand_id
1 'polypeptide(L)'
;MGAIPANIHWGAQTLSVGDVLLVSGTLGDHGATILNLREQLGLDGELVSDCAVLTPLIQTLRDIPGVKALRDATRGGVNAVAHEFAAACGFGIELSESALPVKPAVRGVCETAGAGCA
;
A
#
# COMPACT_ATOMS: atom_id res chain seq x y z
N MET A 1 1.48 4.09 -22.01
CA MET A 1 0.74 5.36 -21.90
C MET A 1 -0.76 5.09 -21.88
N GLY A 2 -1.55 5.95 -21.26
CA GLY A 2 -3.01 5.83 -21.21
C GLY A 2 -3.65 7.21 -21.05
N ALA A 3 -4.94 7.34 -21.36
CA ALA A 3 -5.68 8.59 -21.19
C ALA A 3 -6.48 8.56 -19.89
N ILE A 4 -6.44 9.66 -19.13
CA ILE A 4 -7.24 9.84 -17.93
C ILE A 4 -8.61 10.40 -18.35
N PRO A 5 -9.73 9.74 -18.04
CA PRO A 5 -11.06 10.28 -18.30
C PRO A 5 -11.24 11.67 -17.67
N ALA A 6 -11.87 12.59 -18.40
CA ALA A 6 -11.97 14.00 -17.99
C ALA A 6 -12.72 14.21 -16.67
N ASN A 7 -13.57 13.27 -16.28
CA ASN A 7 -14.35 13.29 -15.04
C ASN A 7 -13.62 12.71 -13.83
N ILE A 8 -12.39 12.20 -13.99
CA ILE A 8 -11.60 11.63 -12.88
C ILE A 8 -10.57 12.65 -12.43
N HIS A 9 -10.71 13.09 -11.17
CA HIS A 9 -9.84 14.06 -10.53
C HIS A 9 -9.24 13.50 -9.25
N TRP A 10 -8.49 12.39 -9.35
CA TRP A 10 -7.80 11.81 -8.21
C TRP A 10 -6.44 12.48 -8.00
N GLY A 11 -6.18 12.94 -6.79
CA GLY A 11 -4.91 13.57 -6.40
C GLY A 11 -4.84 13.85 -4.91
N ALA A 12 -3.66 13.59 -4.32
CA ALA A 12 -3.44 13.73 -2.89
C ALA A 12 -3.66 15.17 -2.36
N GLN A 13 -3.44 16.19 -3.20
CA GLN A 13 -3.70 17.58 -2.86
C GLN A 13 -5.18 17.89 -2.59
N THR A 14 -6.09 16.98 -2.95
CA THR A 14 -7.53 17.14 -2.68
C THR A 14 -7.94 16.62 -1.30
N LEU A 15 -7.05 15.91 -0.61
CA LEU A 15 -7.33 15.31 0.70
C LEU A 15 -7.61 16.39 1.76
N SER A 16 -8.46 16.05 2.72
CA SER A 16 -8.92 16.94 3.78
C SER A 16 -9.10 16.17 5.09
N VAL A 17 -9.13 16.90 6.21
CA VAL A 17 -9.43 16.32 7.53
C VAL A 17 -10.76 15.55 7.49
N GLY A 18 -10.74 14.32 7.99
CA GLY A 18 -11.89 13.42 8.01
C GLY A 18 -11.95 12.42 6.85
N ASP A 19 -11.08 12.54 5.84
CA ASP A 19 -10.93 11.49 4.82
C ASP A 19 -10.36 10.19 5.44
N VAL A 20 -10.70 9.06 4.84
CA VAL A 20 -10.28 7.72 5.29
C VAL A 20 -9.26 7.13 4.32
N LEU A 21 -8.16 6.59 4.86
CA LEU A 21 -7.16 5.85 4.10
C LEU A 21 -7.45 4.35 4.13
N LEU A 22 -7.40 3.71 2.96
CA LEU A 22 -7.63 2.28 2.78
C LEU A 22 -6.47 1.66 2.00
N VAL A 23 -6.23 0.37 2.24
CA VAL A 23 -5.29 -0.45 1.47
C VAL A 23 -6.06 -1.55 0.74
N SER A 24 -5.61 -1.93 -0.45
CA SER A 24 -6.31 -2.90 -1.31
C SER A 24 -6.08 -4.36 -0.92
N GLY A 25 -5.15 -4.63 0.00
CA GLY A 25 -4.75 -5.98 0.37
C GLY A 25 -3.76 -5.99 1.52
N THR A 26 -3.13 -7.15 1.73
CA THR A 26 -2.09 -7.31 2.75
C THR A 26 -0.83 -6.52 2.41
N LEU A 27 -0.07 -6.13 3.43
CA LEU A 27 1.12 -5.31 3.28
C LEU A 27 2.39 -6.16 3.30
N GLY A 28 3.36 -5.78 2.47
CA GLY A 28 4.73 -6.28 2.55
C GLY A 28 4.99 -7.64 1.89
N ASP A 29 3.98 -8.25 1.23
CA ASP A 29 4.11 -9.56 0.58
C ASP A 29 5.32 -9.64 -0.36
N HIS A 30 5.39 -8.78 -1.39
CA HIS A 30 6.53 -8.76 -2.31
C HIS A 30 7.88 -8.56 -1.61
N GLY A 31 7.98 -7.57 -0.71
CA GLY A 31 9.21 -7.25 0.00
C GLY A 31 9.71 -8.42 0.85
N ALA A 32 8.81 -9.05 1.59
CA ALA A 32 9.10 -10.21 2.42
C ALA A 32 9.50 -11.43 1.59
N THR A 33 8.82 -11.69 0.46
CA THR A 33 9.22 -12.76 -0.47
C THR A 33 10.65 -12.57 -0.97
N ILE A 34 10.99 -11.36 -1.42
CA ILE A 34 12.35 -11.07 -1.92
C ILE A 34 13.37 -11.18 -0.80
N LEU A 35 13.07 -10.67 0.40
CA LEU A 35 13.99 -10.74 1.53
C LEU A 35 14.23 -12.19 1.98
N ASN A 36 13.17 -13.01 2.10
CA ASN A 36 13.31 -14.43 2.42
C ASN A 36 14.23 -15.16 1.43
N LEU A 37 14.03 -14.93 0.12
CA LEU A 37 14.84 -15.57 -0.91
C LEU A 37 16.31 -15.12 -0.89
N ARG A 38 16.57 -13.85 -0.55
CA ARG A 38 17.93 -13.29 -0.53
C ARG A 38 18.71 -13.70 0.71
N GLU A 39 18.07 -13.64 1.87
CA GLU A 39 18.69 -13.91 3.17
C GLU A 39 18.52 -15.37 3.63
N GLN A 40 17.84 -16.19 2.83
CA GLN A 40 17.60 -17.62 3.09
C GLN A 40 16.96 -17.85 4.47
N LEU A 41 15.90 -17.10 4.77
CA LEU A 41 15.24 -17.10 6.09
C LEU A 41 14.47 -18.40 6.39
N GLY A 42 14.38 -19.32 5.43
CA GLY A 42 13.77 -20.64 5.62
C GLY A 42 12.24 -20.67 5.59
N LEU A 43 11.59 -19.62 5.08
CA LEU A 43 10.13 -19.51 4.95
C LEU A 43 9.66 -19.86 3.52
N ASP A 44 10.34 -20.81 2.88
CA ASP A 44 10.06 -21.19 1.50
C ASP A 44 8.67 -21.83 1.37
N GLY A 45 7.88 -21.33 0.40
CA GLY A 45 6.50 -21.78 0.18
C GLY A 45 5.44 -21.07 1.04
N GLU A 46 5.84 -20.31 2.06
CA GLU A 46 4.92 -19.52 2.89
C GLU A 46 4.71 -18.09 2.35
N LEU A 47 5.66 -17.59 1.57
CA LEU A 47 5.67 -16.23 1.02
C LEU A 47 5.52 -16.25 -0.50
N VAL A 48 4.59 -15.44 -1.00
CA VAL A 48 4.35 -15.24 -2.44
C VAL A 48 4.18 -13.75 -2.70
N SER A 49 4.90 -13.25 -3.70
CA SER A 49 4.81 -11.87 -4.15
C SER A 49 3.41 -11.53 -4.65
N ASP A 50 2.89 -10.37 -4.27
CA ASP A 50 1.58 -9.83 -4.67
C ASP A 50 1.59 -9.09 -6.03
N CYS A 51 2.71 -9.14 -6.77
CA CYS A 51 2.84 -8.55 -8.11
C CYS A 51 1.69 -8.95 -9.05
N ALA A 52 0.85 -7.98 -9.41
CA ALA A 52 -0.30 -8.16 -10.27
C ALA A 52 -0.63 -6.87 -11.05
N VAL A 53 -1.32 -7.00 -12.18
CA VAL A 53 -1.87 -5.85 -12.90
C VAL A 53 -3.14 -5.37 -12.19
N LEU A 54 -3.10 -4.17 -11.61
CA LEU A 54 -4.22 -3.62 -10.83
C LEU A 54 -5.29 -2.89 -11.65
N THR A 55 -5.12 -2.76 -12.98
CA THR A 55 -6.10 -2.09 -13.85
C THR A 55 -7.53 -2.58 -13.62
N PRO A 56 -7.83 -3.89 -13.57
CA PRO A 56 -9.20 -4.37 -13.34
C PRO A 56 -9.78 -3.92 -11.99
N LEU A 57 -8.96 -3.91 -10.92
CA LEU A 57 -9.36 -3.43 -9.60
C LEU A 57 -9.64 -1.92 -9.64
N ILE A 58 -8.77 -1.14 -10.27
CA ILE A 58 -8.93 0.32 -10.35
C ILE A 58 -10.17 0.71 -11.16
N GLN A 59 -10.55 -0.08 -12.18
CA GLN A 59 -11.78 0.17 -12.93
C GLN A 59 -13.03 0.09 -12.05
N THR A 60 -13.08 -0.79 -11.04
CA THR A 60 -14.27 -0.91 -10.17
C THR A 60 -14.48 0.32 -9.30
N LEU A 61 -13.42 1.12 -9.08
CA LEU A 61 -13.44 2.33 -8.27
C LEU A 61 -13.88 3.57 -9.04
N ARG A 62 -13.86 3.54 -10.38
CA ARG A 62 -14.07 4.74 -11.22
C ARG A 62 -15.44 5.38 -11.06
N ASP A 63 -16.46 4.54 -10.92
CA ASP A 63 -17.86 4.98 -10.84
C ASP A 63 -18.32 5.20 -9.38
N ILE A 64 -17.43 4.95 -8.41
CA ILE A 64 -17.71 5.13 -6.99
C ILE A 64 -17.38 6.58 -6.59
N PRO A 65 -18.36 7.38 -6.13
CA PRO A 65 -18.07 8.69 -5.58
C PRO A 65 -17.28 8.55 -4.28
N GLY A 66 -16.33 9.47 -4.05
CA GLY A 66 -15.58 9.55 -2.79
C GLY A 66 -14.11 9.08 -2.87
N VAL A 67 -13.68 8.45 -3.96
CA VAL A 67 -12.24 8.22 -4.18
C VAL A 67 -11.57 9.55 -4.51
N LYS A 68 -10.65 9.99 -3.64
CA LYS A 68 -9.96 11.28 -3.75
C LYS A 68 -8.52 11.16 -4.22
N ALA A 69 -7.82 10.10 -3.83
CA ALA A 69 -6.45 9.83 -4.22
C ALA A 69 -6.21 8.32 -4.29
N LEU A 70 -5.27 7.91 -5.13
CA LEU A 70 -4.87 6.51 -5.30
C LEU A 70 -3.39 6.44 -5.66
N ARG A 71 -2.66 5.51 -5.05
CA ARG A 71 -1.23 5.29 -5.33
C ARG A 71 -0.84 3.85 -5.03
N ASP A 72 0.06 3.29 -5.83
CA ASP A 72 0.68 1.99 -5.59
C ASP A 72 1.83 2.11 -4.58
N ALA A 73 1.84 1.25 -3.57
CA ALA A 73 2.78 1.29 -2.45
C ALA A 73 4.02 0.42 -2.72
N THR A 74 4.84 0.80 -3.70
CA THR A 74 6.03 0.04 -4.12
C THR A 74 7.24 0.31 -3.20
N ARG A 75 8.22 1.10 -3.65
CA ARG A 75 9.42 1.40 -2.86
C ARG A 75 9.04 2.28 -1.66
N GLY A 76 9.44 1.85 -0.47
CA GLY A 76 9.10 2.54 0.79
C GLY A 76 7.70 2.21 1.32
N GLY A 77 6.92 1.41 0.59
CA GLY A 77 5.64 0.86 1.05
C GLY A 77 4.59 1.92 1.38
N VAL A 78 3.66 1.53 2.26
CA VAL A 78 2.55 2.39 2.71
C VAL A 78 3.07 3.61 3.46
N ASN A 79 4.15 3.45 4.24
CA ASN A 79 4.79 4.55 4.96
C ASN A 79 5.21 5.70 4.02
N ALA A 80 5.87 5.40 2.90
CA ALA A 80 6.25 6.42 1.92
C ALA A 80 5.03 7.10 1.29
N VAL A 81 4.01 6.32 0.91
CA VAL A 81 2.77 6.87 0.34
C VAL A 81 2.05 7.79 1.32
N ALA A 82 1.97 7.42 2.60
CA ALA A 82 1.36 8.24 3.64
C ALA A 82 2.11 9.57 3.83
N HIS A 83 3.45 9.54 3.87
CA HIS A 83 4.25 10.75 3.93
C HIS A 83 4.08 11.66 2.71
N GLU A 84 4.03 11.08 1.51
CA GLU A 84 3.79 11.82 0.28
C GLU A 84 2.39 12.44 0.25
N PHE A 85 1.38 11.73 0.74
CA PHE A 85 0.02 12.25 0.84
C PHE A 85 -0.05 13.40 1.84
N ALA A 86 0.52 13.23 3.03
CA ALA A 86 0.58 14.28 4.06
C ALA A 86 1.31 15.54 3.55
N ALA A 87 2.44 15.36 2.85
CA ALA A 87 3.17 16.46 2.25
C ALA A 87 2.38 17.18 1.13
N ALA A 88 1.62 16.44 0.32
CA ALA A 88 0.86 17.00 -0.79
C ALA A 88 -0.41 17.76 -0.34
N CYS A 89 -1.08 17.31 0.73
CA CYS A 89 -2.31 17.95 1.22
C CYS A 89 -2.08 18.94 2.36
N GLY A 90 -0.94 18.87 3.06
CA GLY A 90 -0.64 19.71 4.22
C GLY A 90 -1.36 19.29 5.52
N PHE A 91 -1.97 18.10 5.54
CA PHE A 91 -2.62 17.52 6.73
C PHE A 91 -1.85 16.29 7.23
N GLY A 92 -1.99 15.99 8.53
CA GLY A 92 -1.46 14.74 9.11
C GLY A 92 -2.28 13.52 8.69
N ILE A 93 -1.62 12.36 8.67
CA ILE A 93 -2.24 11.05 8.48
C ILE A 93 -1.92 10.18 9.69
N GLU A 94 -2.96 9.69 10.35
CA GLU A 94 -2.86 8.77 11.49
C GLU A 94 -3.23 7.36 11.04
N LEU A 95 -2.38 6.38 11.37
CA LEU A 95 -2.57 4.98 11.02
C LEU A 95 -2.72 4.14 12.30
N SER A 96 -3.69 3.22 12.30
CA SER A 96 -3.86 2.25 13.38
C SER A 96 -3.08 0.98 13.07
N GLU A 97 -2.01 0.71 13.81
CA GLU A 97 -1.17 -0.47 13.61
C GLU A 97 -1.97 -1.79 13.69
N SER A 98 -2.93 -1.87 14.62
CA SER A 98 -3.80 -3.03 14.78
C SER A 98 -4.74 -3.28 13.59
N ALA A 99 -4.95 -2.27 12.74
CA ALA A 99 -5.80 -2.37 11.55
C ALA A 99 -5.00 -2.75 10.29
N LEU A 100 -3.66 -2.80 10.38
CA LEU A 100 -2.83 -3.12 9.22
C LEU A 100 -2.95 -4.63 8.87
N PRO A 101 -3.42 -4.97 7.66
CA PRO A 101 -3.53 -6.34 7.23
C PRO A 101 -2.13 -6.87 6.85
N VAL A 102 -1.51 -7.64 7.73
CA VAL A 102 -0.18 -8.23 7.48
C VAL A 102 -0.28 -9.73 7.71
N LYS A 103 0.14 -10.53 6.72
CA LYS A 103 0.13 -12.00 6.84
C LYS A 103 1.10 -12.46 7.92
N PRO A 104 0.82 -13.58 8.62
CA PRO A 104 1.72 -14.10 9.66
C PRO A 104 3.16 -14.32 9.18
N ALA A 105 3.36 -14.91 8.01
CA ALA A 105 4.70 -15.14 7.45
C ALA A 105 5.45 -13.82 7.16
N VAL A 106 4.74 -12.77 6.72
CA VAL A 106 5.35 -11.44 6.51
C VAL A 106 5.76 -10.82 7.86
N ARG A 107 4.93 -10.97 8.90
CA ARG A 107 5.30 -10.51 10.26
C ARG A 107 6.55 -11.20 10.78
N GLY A 108 6.67 -12.51 10.60
CA GLY A 108 7.87 -13.27 10.98
C GLY A 108 9.14 -12.77 10.30
N VAL A 109 9.04 -12.36 9.03
CA VAL A 109 10.17 -11.74 8.30
C VAL A 109 10.55 -10.37 8.89
N CYS A 110 9.57 -9.50 9.15
CA CYS A 110 9.82 -8.18 9.75
C CYS A 110 10.54 -8.31 11.11
N GLU A 111 10.07 -9.21 11.97
CA GLU A 111 10.63 -9.46 13.29
C GLU A 111 12.08 -9.95 13.21
N THR A 112 12.36 -10.85 12.27
CA THR A 112 13.71 -11.39 12.05
C THR A 112 14.67 -10.34 11.48
N ALA A 113 14.17 -9.45 10.63
CA ALA A 113 14.96 -8.42 9.96
C ALA A 113 15.14 -7.12 10.76
N GLY A 114 14.43 -6.95 11.89
CA GLY A 114 14.38 -5.70 12.64
C GLY A 114 13.76 -4.53 11.87
N ALA A 115 13.04 -4.81 10.78
CA ALA A 115 12.33 -3.82 9.97
C ALA A 115 10.86 -3.77 10.42
N GLY A 116 10.30 -2.59 10.67
CA GLY A 116 8.88 -2.45 10.96
C GLY A 116 8.01 -2.94 9.79
N CYS A 117 6.87 -3.59 10.07
CA CYS A 117 5.95 -4.09 9.04
C CYS A 117 5.02 -3.02 8.43
N ALA A 118 5.20 -1.74 8.78
CA ALA A 118 4.29 -0.63 8.47
C ALA A 118 4.96 0.47 7.63
#